data_AF-A0A1F9BE06-F1
#
_entry.id   AF-A0A1F9BE06-F1
#
_cell.length_a   1.000
_cell.length_b   1.000
_cell.length_c   1.000
_cell.angle_alpha   90.00
_cell.angle_beta   90.00
_cell.angle_gamma   90.00
#
_symmetry.space_group_name_H-M   'P 1'
#
loop_
_entity.id
_entity.type
_entity.pdbx_description
1 polymer ?
#
loop_
_entity_poly.entity_id
_entity_poly.type
_entity_poly.pdbx_seq_one_letter_code
_entity_poly.pdbx_strand_id
1 'polypeptide(L)'
;MTKGKPGGGKCVASPVGVCPEPRISGRFDDLIVKCGDRIGLEADAENIPDGTKTTFRIRQYINAVPIATEIAYLKGLKVRGKSWITKKVFKGWSPPTVEFEVSADGAKAASENTYQIYQYNDFGSFTVTIPRIVNKVSKIFKWTGKYDMEFYDGVLIITTKIKLINRQGSQPHSGHAEPPAGPPVNNQKKRTMKHDIESKLSGKWVLHREKCLRGKHCDCKKEPQCCKFPIKIQVEFVETGNHHEVDLYWGSNHLVDASHWGRVKWRANDYAHETGHLLGWYDEYPAGATGGYGDWRTNRPNAIMNTGLQVPQQYYEAFRAEFKRKLAAVQTDEPWKLVSK
;
A
#
# COMPACT_ATOMS: atom_id res chain seq x y z
N MET A 1 -44.07 -18.84 27.62
CA MET A 1 -43.51 -18.26 26.38
C MET A 1 -44.48 -18.54 25.24
N THR A 2 -45.33 -17.57 24.91
CA THR A 2 -46.27 -17.63 23.79
C THR A 2 -45.52 -17.42 22.48
N LYS A 3 -45.43 -18.46 21.64
CA LYS A 3 -44.98 -18.33 20.25
C LYS A 3 -46.02 -17.48 19.51
N GLY A 4 -45.73 -16.20 19.32
CA GLY A 4 -46.55 -15.33 18.49
C GLY A 4 -46.59 -15.88 17.06
N LYS A 5 -47.80 -16.19 16.56
CA LYS A 5 -48.01 -16.51 15.14
C LYS A 5 -47.50 -15.32 14.30
N PRO A 6 -46.66 -15.54 13.26
CA PRO A 6 -46.31 -14.48 12.34
C PRO A 6 -47.61 -13.93 11.74
N GLY A 7 -47.81 -12.61 11.86
CA GLY A 7 -48.98 -11.94 11.32
C GLY A 7 -49.03 -12.14 9.81
N GLY A 8 -50.08 -12.79 9.33
CA GLY A 8 -50.31 -12.98 7.90
C GLY A 8 -50.49 -11.63 7.22
N GLY A 9 -49.58 -11.30 6.30
CA GLY A 9 -49.71 -10.15 5.42
C GLY A 9 -51.02 -10.23 4.64
N LYS A 10 -51.76 -9.12 4.57
CA LYS A 10 -52.99 -9.03 3.79
C LYS A 10 -52.64 -9.07 2.30
N CYS A 11 -53.08 -10.11 1.62
CA CYS A 11 -52.96 -10.23 0.17
C CYS A 11 -53.89 -9.22 -0.50
N VAL A 12 -53.36 -8.48 -1.48
CA VAL A 12 -54.03 -7.32 -2.10
C VAL A 12 -55.07 -7.75 -3.16
N ALA A 13 -55.19 -9.04 -3.47
CA ALA A 13 -56.17 -9.50 -4.46
C ALA A 13 -56.72 -10.90 -4.15
N SER A 14 -58.05 -10.98 -4.09
CA SER A 14 -58.90 -12.18 -4.11
C SER A 14 -59.30 -12.81 -2.76
N PRO A 15 -60.60 -12.81 -2.37
CA PRO A 15 -61.07 -13.27 -1.05
C PRO A 15 -61.09 -14.79 -0.80
N VAL A 16 -60.70 -15.63 -1.76
CA VAL A 16 -61.01 -17.09 -1.70
C VAL A 16 -59.80 -18.00 -2.00
N GLY A 17 -58.63 -17.45 -2.36
CA GLY A 17 -57.43 -18.24 -2.65
C GLY A 17 -56.44 -18.28 -1.48
N VAL A 18 -55.76 -19.43 -1.29
CA VAL A 18 -54.55 -19.49 -0.46
C VAL A 18 -53.53 -18.53 -1.08
N CYS A 19 -53.07 -17.55 -0.32
CA CYS A 19 -52.09 -16.62 -0.83
C CYS A 19 -50.81 -17.37 -1.21
N PRO A 20 -50.27 -17.14 -2.42
CA PRO A 20 -49.00 -17.73 -2.80
C PRO A 20 -47.91 -17.22 -1.86
N GLU A 21 -47.01 -18.12 -1.44
CA GLU A 21 -45.92 -17.77 -0.53
C GLU A 21 -45.00 -16.72 -1.16
N PRO A 22 -44.52 -15.72 -0.38
CA PRO A 22 -43.60 -14.72 -0.87
C PRO A 22 -42.26 -15.37 -1.21
N ARG A 23 -41.72 -15.02 -2.38
CA ARG A 23 -40.41 -15.50 -2.85
C ARG A 23 -39.52 -14.33 -3.19
N ILE A 24 -38.23 -14.50 -2.96
CA ILE A 24 -37.21 -13.53 -3.34
C ILE A 24 -35.96 -14.27 -3.81
N SER A 25 -35.31 -13.75 -4.82
CA SER A 25 -33.97 -14.15 -5.21
C SER A 25 -33.10 -12.90 -5.32
N GLY A 26 -31.77 -13.09 -5.36
CA GLY A 26 -30.87 -11.97 -5.54
C GLY A 26 -29.53 -12.40 -6.09
N ARG A 27 -28.84 -11.46 -6.73
CA ARG A 27 -27.52 -11.69 -7.33
C ARG A 27 -26.68 -10.42 -7.34
N PHE A 28 -25.38 -10.59 -7.48
CA PHE A 28 -24.46 -9.52 -7.88
C PHE A 28 -24.51 -9.32 -9.40
N ASP A 29 -24.32 -8.09 -9.86
CA ASP A 29 -24.16 -7.74 -11.29
C ASP A 29 -22.75 -8.06 -11.81
N ASP A 30 -21.73 -7.83 -10.99
CA ASP A 30 -20.33 -8.10 -11.29
C ASP A 30 -19.79 -9.28 -10.46
N LEU A 31 -19.00 -10.15 -11.09
CA LEU A 31 -18.43 -11.34 -10.42
C LEU A 31 -17.00 -11.12 -9.90
N ILE A 32 -16.28 -10.13 -10.44
CA ILE A 32 -14.91 -9.80 -10.03
C ILE A 32 -14.79 -8.30 -9.90
N VAL A 33 -14.52 -7.84 -8.68
CA VAL A 33 -14.46 -6.41 -8.34
C VAL A 33 -13.25 -6.13 -7.48
N LYS A 34 -12.60 -4.99 -7.68
CA LYS A 34 -11.48 -4.57 -6.82
C LYS A 34 -12.01 -3.90 -5.59
N CYS A 35 -11.20 -3.89 -4.54
CA CYS A 35 -11.58 -3.26 -3.30
C CYS A 35 -11.85 -1.76 -3.50
N GLY A 36 -13.03 -1.32 -3.10
CA GLY A 36 -13.48 0.07 -3.25
C GLY A 36 -14.13 0.37 -4.60
N ASP A 37 -14.35 -0.65 -5.44
CA ASP A 37 -15.29 -0.55 -6.55
C ASP A 37 -16.73 -0.61 -6.03
N ARG A 38 -17.65 -0.21 -6.89
CA ARG A 38 -19.08 -0.41 -6.69
C ARG A 38 -19.44 -1.78 -7.26
N ILE A 39 -20.23 -2.53 -6.51
CA ILE A 39 -20.90 -3.74 -6.99
C ILE A 39 -22.40 -3.56 -6.81
N GLY A 40 -23.18 -3.86 -7.83
CA GLY A 40 -24.63 -3.84 -7.78
C GLY A 40 -25.19 -5.04 -7.02
N LEU A 41 -26.33 -4.79 -6.40
CA LEU A 41 -27.12 -5.77 -5.67
C LEU A 41 -28.51 -5.78 -6.33
N GLU A 42 -28.85 -6.89 -6.95
CA GLU A 42 -30.14 -7.09 -7.58
C GLU A 42 -30.99 -8.04 -6.75
N ALA A 43 -32.31 -7.80 -6.75
CA ALA A 43 -33.29 -8.75 -6.24
C ALA A 43 -34.51 -8.78 -7.15
N ASP A 44 -35.07 -9.97 -7.32
CA ASP A 44 -36.35 -10.21 -7.97
C ASP A 44 -37.27 -10.86 -6.94
N ALA A 45 -38.52 -10.41 -6.88
CA ALA A 45 -39.50 -10.86 -5.91
C ALA A 45 -40.77 -11.37 -6.59
N GLU A 46 -41.43 -12.34 -5.97
CA GLU A 46 -42.75 -12.81 -6.36
C GLU A 46 -43.66 -12.77 -5.13
N ASN A 47 -44.89 -12.28 -5.31
CA ASN A 47 -45.89 -12.18 -4.24
C ASN A 47 -45.45 -11.32 -3.04
N ILE A 48 -44.56 -10.34 -3.27
CA ILE A 48 -44.15 -9.34 -2.26
C ILE A 48 -44.66 -7.97 -2.70
N PRO A 49 -45.34 -7.20 -1.84
CA PRO A 49 -45.87 -5.89 -2.21
C PRO A 49 -44.77 -4.92 -2.67
N ASP A 50 -45.12 -4.05 -3.62
CA ASP A 50 -44.24 -2.96 -4.03
C ASP A 50 -43.95 -2.00 -2.87
N GLY A 51 -42.78 -1.37 -2.87
CA GLY A 51 -42.34 -0.53 -1.75
C GLY A 51 -41.97 -1.30 -0.48
N THR A 52 -42.01 -2.63 -0.48
CA THR A 52 -41.49 -3.43 0.65
C THR A 52 -40.00 -3.19 0.83
N LYS A 53 -39.58 -3.02 2.09
CA LYS A 53 -38.17 -2.91 2.47
C LYS A 53 -37.43 -4.22 2.19
N THR A 54 -36.45 -4.17 1.30
CA THR A 54 -35.56 -5.28 0.97
C THR A 54 -34.20 -5.05 1.64
N THR A 55 -33.74 -6.05 2.37
CA THR A 55 -32.45 -6.03 3.07
C THR A 55 -31.48 -6.99 2.42
N PHE A 56 -30.27 -6.53 2.12
CA PHE A 56 -29.15 -7.33 1.62
C PHE A 56 -28.11 -7.41 2.73
N ARG A 57 -27.88 -8.60 3.28
CA ARG A 57 -26.87 -8.86 4.31
C ARG A 57 -25.65 -9.51 3.66
N ILE A 58 -24.65 -8.71 3.39
CA ILE A 58 -23.42 -9.11 2.71
C ILE A 58 -22.52 -9.83 3.70
N ARG A 59 -22.03 -11.03 3.35
CA ARG A 59 -21.33 -11.95 4.26
C ARG A 59 -20.10 -12.56 3.60
N GLN A 60 -19.12 -12.89 4.43
CA GLN A 60 -18.03 -13.77 4.02
C GLN A 60 -18.58 -15.17 3.76
N TYR A 61 -18.21 -15.78 2.63
CA TYR A 61 -18.73 -17.11 2.27
C TYR A 61 -18.35 -18.20 3.30
N ILE A 62 -17.10 -18.22 3.76
CA ILE A 62 -16.57 -19.34 4.56
C ILE A 62 -17.21 -19.44 5.96
N ASN A 63 -17.48 -18.31 6.61
CA ASN A 63 -17.92 -18.25 8.01
C ASN A 63 -19.23 -17.48 8.20
N ALA A 64 -19.90 -17.11 7.10
CA ALA A 64 -21.14 -16.33 7.07
C ALA A 64 -21.10 -15.02 7.89
N VAL A 65 -19.91 -14.47 8.20
CA VAL A 65 -19.77 -13.26 9.02
C VAL A 65 -20.31 -12.06 8.24
N PRO A 66 -21.31 -11.32 8.76
CA PRO A 66 -21.82 -10.12 8.13
C PRO A 66 -20.74 -9.04 8.03
N ILE A 67 -20.57 -8.51 6.82
CA ILE A 67 -19.61 -7.46 6.48
C ILE A 67 -20.32 -6.12 6.35
N ALA A 68 -21.52 -6.13 5.77
CA ALA A 68 -22.32 -4.95 5.55
C ALA A 68 -23.81 -5.31 5.48
N THR A 69 -24.67 -4.32 5.67
CA THR A 69 -26.10 -4.43 5.42
C THR A 69 -26.54 -3.26 4.57
N GLU A 70 -27.17 -3.58 3.46
CA GLU A 70 -27.68 -2.62 2.51
C GLU A 70 -29.20 -2.71 2.46
N ILE A 71 -29.86 -1.56 2.38
CA ILE A 71 -31.33 -1.47 2.34
C ILE A 71 -31.73 -0.80 1.03
N ALA A 72 -32.77 -1.35 0.41
CA ALA A 72 -33.50 -0.77 -0.71
C ALA A 72 -35.00 -1.07 -0.56
N TYR A 73 -35.80 -0.58 -1.50
CA TYR A 73 -37.23 -0.85 -1.56
C TYR A 73 -37.56 -1.47 -2.92
N LEU A 74 -38.47 -2.43 -2.96
CA LEU A 74 -38.97 -2.98 -4.22
C LEU A 74 -39.65 -1.89 -5.04
N LYS A 75 -39.37 -1.90 -6.35
CA LYS A 75 -40.06 -1.10 -7.37
C LYS A 75 -40.41 -2.00 -8.54
N GLY A 76 -41.69 -2.28 -8.75
CA GLY A 76 -42.18 -3.24 -9.74
C GLY A 76 -41.63 -4.65 -9.50
N LEU A 77 -41.67 -5.11 -8.24
CA LEU A 77 -41.16 -6.43 -7.80
C LEU A 77 -39.64 -6.62 -7.93
N LYS A 78 -38.89 -5.53 -8.14
CA LYS A 78 -37.44 -5.60 -8.37
C LYS A 78 -36.70 -4.59 -7.50
N VAL A 79 -35.49 -4.97 -7.09
CA VAL A 79 -34.46 -3.99 -6.71
C VAL A 79 -33.43 -3.95 -7.83
N ARG A 80 -33.19 -2.76 -8.38
CA ARG A 80 -32.15 -2.46 -9.36
C ARG A 80 -31.45 -1.16 -8.99
N GLY A 81 -30.17 -1.03 -9.37
CA GLY A 81 -29.36 0.17 -9.09
C GLY A 81 -28.94 0.34 -7.62
N LYS A 82 -29.33 -0.59 -6.73
CA LYS A 82 -28.74 -0.66 -5.40
C LYS A 82 -27.31 -1.18 -5.56
N SER A 83 -26.39 -0.61 -4.80
CA SER A 83 -25.00 -1.00 -4.86
C SER A 83 -24.32 -0.92 -3.51
N TRP A 84 -23.20 -1.61 -3.39
CA TRP A 84 -22.31 -1.59 -2.23
C TRP A 84 -20.88 -1.24 -2.68
N ILE A 85 -20.12 -0.57 -1.82
CA ILE A 85 -18.70 -0.30 -2.08
C ILE A 85 -17.86 -1.41 -1.43
N THR A 86 -17.25 -2.24 -2.27
CA THR A 86 -16.66 -3.53 -1.90
C THR A 86 -15.51 -3.38 -0.91
N LYS A 87 -15.52 -4.12 0.21
CA LYS A 87 -14.45 -4.03 1.22
C LYS A 87 -13.94 -5.42 1.59
N LYS A 88 -12.61 -5.59 1.55
CA LYS A 88 -11.94 -6.76 2.14
C LYS A 88 -11.92 -6.59 3.66
N VAL A 89 -12.39 -7.59 4.41
CA VAL A 89 -12.52 -7.52 5.88
C VAL A 89 -11.95 -8.74 6.62
N PHE A 90 -11.30 -9.66 5.91
CA PHE A 90 -10.70 -10.88 6.47
C PHE A 90 -9.21 -10.94 6.13
N LYS A 91 -8.45 -11.68 6.94
CA LYS A 91 -7.01 -11.87 6.79
C LYS A 91 -6.70 -12.96 5.76
N GLY A 92 -5.59 -12.83 5.05
CA GLY A 92 -5.13 -13.80 4.05
C GLY A 92 -5.70 -13.59 2.65
N TRP A 93 -5.20 -14.40 1.72
CA TRP A 93 -5.59 -14.47 0.31
C TRP A 93 -5.90 -15.94 -0.02
N SER A 94 -7.00 -16.45 0.52
CA SER A 94 -7.67 -17.64 -0.01
C SER A 94 -9.00 -17.13 -0.56
N PRO A 95 -9.38 -17.47 -1.80
CA PRO A 95 -10.24 -16.66 -2.67
C PRO A 95 -11.44 -16.16 -1.88
N PRO A 96 -11.54 -14.85 -1.67
CA PRO A 96 -12.56 -14.32 -0.81
C PRO A 96 -13.84 -14.18 -1.57
N THR A 97 -14.51 -15.30 -1.63
CA THR A 97 -15.87 -15.39 -2.09
C THR A 97 -16.74 -14.63 -1.08
N VAL A 98 -17.51 -13.68 -1.59
CA VAL A 98 -18.50 -12.94 -0.82
C VAL A 98 -19.86 -13.25 -1.40
N GLU A 99 -20.81 -13.47 -0.50
CA GLU A 99 -22.21 -13.73 -0.81
C GLU A 99 -23.08 -12.71 -0.08
N PHE A 100 -24.38 -12.71 -0.35
CA PHE A 100 -25.33 -12.04 0.52
C PHE A 100 -26.58 -12.88 0.75
N GLU A 101 -27.26 -12.61 1.87
CA GLU A 101 -28.65 -13.01 2.08
C GLU A 101 -29.55 -11.83 1.74
N VAL A 102 -30.52 -12.02 0.86
CA VAL A 102 -31.57 -11.04 0.58
C VAL A 102 -32.85 -11.44 1.31
N SER A 103 -33.54 -10.46 1.89
CA SER A 103 -34.82 -10.69 2.58
C SER A 103 -35.80 -9.55 2.40
N ALA A 104 -37.08 -9.88 2.20
CA ALA A 104 -38.21 -8.96 2.14
C ALA A 104 -39.49 -9.69 2.55
N ASP A 105 -40.36 -9.05 3.34
CA ASP A 105 -41.65 -9.60 3.80
C ASP A 105 -41.59 -11.07 4.31
N GLY A 106 -40.56 -11.38 5.11
CA GLY A 106 -40.34 -12.72 5.65
C GLY A 106 -39.68 -13.72 4.69
N ALA A 107 -39.74 -13.49 3.38
CA ALA A 107 -38.99 -14.28 2.39
C ALA A 107 -37.49 -14.03 2.51
N LYS A 108 -36.68 -15.07 2.28
CA LYS A 108 -35.22 -15.03 2.33
C LYS A 108 -34.62 -15.92 1.26
N ALA A 109 -33.51 -15.48 0.67
CA ALA A 109 -32.67 -16.30 -0.20
C ALA A 109 -31.20 -15.93 -0.03
N ALA A 110 -30.32 -16.90 -0.26
CA ALA A 110 -28.91 -16.62 -0.54
C ALA A 110 -28.77 -16.02 -1.95
N SER A 111 -27.68 -15.31 -2.20
CA SER A 111 -27.36 -14.83 -3.53
C SER A 111 -27.15 -16.00 -4.49
N GLU A 112 -27.70 -15.91 -5.70
CA GLU A 112 -27.59 -16.92 -6.76
C GLU A 112 -26.15 -17.12 -7.24
N ASN A 113 -25.34 -16.07 -7.07
CA ASN A 113 -23.93 -16.06 -7.39
C ASN A 113 -23.12 -15.52 -6.20
N THR A 114 -21.82 -15.67 -6.33
CA THR A 114 -20.85 -15.09 -5.43
C THR A 114 -19.87 -14.25 -6.22
N TYR A 115 -19.34 -13.19 -5.63
CA TYR A 115 -18.27 -12.43 -6.27
C TYR A 115 -16.93 -12.67 -5.58
N GLN A 116 -15.85 -12.46 -6.32
CA GLN A 116 -14.48 -12.53 -5.83
C GLN A 116 -13.84 -11.14 -5.78
N ILE A 117 -13.20 -10.81 -4.65
CA ILE A 117 -12.38 -9.60 -4.58
C ILE A 117 -11.11 -9.85 -5.41
N TYR A 118 -10.85 -8.97 -6.37
CA TYR A 118 -9.65 -9.00 -7.19
C TYR A 118 -8.38 -9.03 -6.32
N GLN A 119 -7.50 -9.98 -6.63
CA GLN A 119 -6.19 -10.11 -6.00
C GLN A 119 -5.12 -9.55 -6.92
N TYR A 120 -4.25 -8.72 -6.35
CA TYR A 120 -3.05 -8.28 -7.03
C TYR A 120 -1.98 -9.36 -6.83
N ASN A 121 -1.51 -9.99 -7.90
CA ASN A 121 -0.46 -11.00 -7.83
C ASN A 121 0.86 -10.35 -7.43
N ASP A 122 1.65 -11.12 -6.71
CA ASP A 122 3.02 -10.78 -6.39
C ASP A 122 3.87 -10.66 -7.66
N PHE A 123 4.92 -9.86 -7.60
CA PHE A 123 5.98 -9.90 -8.60
C PHE A 123 7.33 -10.06 -7.91
N GLY A 124 8.16 -10.91 -8.53
CA GLY A 124 9.53 -11.16 -8.06
C GLY A 124 10.40 -9.92 -8.08
N SER A 125 11.46 -9.97 -7.29
CA SER A 125 12.43 -8.89 -7.15
C SER A 125 13.10 -8.52 -8.48
N PHE A 126 13.23 -7.21 -8.73
CA PHE A 126 14.00 -6.68 -9.86
C PHE A 126 14.74 -5.40 -9.46
N THR A 127 15.88 -5.17 -10.09
CA THR A 127 16.71 -3.99 -9.79
C THR A 127 16.25 -2.76 -10.55
N VAL A 128 16.15 -1.64 -9.85
CA VAL A 128 15.94 -0.29 -10.38
C VAL A 128 17.23 0.50 -10.22
N THR A 129 17.59 1.26 -11.25
CA THR A 129 18.77 2.13 -11.28
C THR A 129 18.34 3.54 -11.69
N ILE A 130 18.68 4.54 -10.88
CA ILE A 130 18.32 5.95 -11.08
C ILE A 130 19.61 6.77 -11.14
N PRO A 131 20.08 7.16 -12.33
CA PRO A 131 21.25 8.03 -12.45
C PRO A 131 20.92 9.43 -11.92
N ARG A 132 21.86 10.01 -11.16
CA ARG A 132 21.72 11.35 -10.59
C ARG A 132 22.94 12.19 -10.94
N ILE A 133 22.67 13.36 -11.51
CA ILE A 133 23.68 14.34 -11.90
C ILE A 133 23.17 15.72 -11.46
N VAL A 134 24.03 16.48 -10.79
CA VAL A 134 23.79 17.88 -10.42
C VAL A 134 24.98 18.69 -10.91
N ASN A 135 24.72 19.67 -11.78
CA ASN A 135 25.71 20.63 -12.21
C ASN A 135 25.58 21.90 -11.36
N LYS A 136 26.58 22.19 -10.52
CA LYS A 136 26.75 23.50 -9.86
C LYS A 136 27.93 24.24 -10.50
N VAL A 137 27.90 25.57 -10.40
CA VAL A 137 28.86 26.50 -11.05
C VAL A 137 30.33 26.07 -10.89
N SER A 138 30.69 25.45 -9.76
CA SER A 138 32.06 24.99 -9.47
C SER A 138 32.22 23.48 -9.24
N LYS A 139 31.14 22.68 -9.30
CA LYS A 139 31.19 21.26 -8.94
C LYS A 139 30.09 20.45 -9.62
N ILE A 140 30.45 19.28 -10.13
CA ILE A 140 29.48 18.29 -10.63
C ILE A 140 29.35 17.18 -9.58
N PHE A 141 28.14 16.95 -9.10
CA PHE A 141 27.82 15.80 -8.24
C PHE A 141 27.21 14.71 -9.10
N LYS A 142 27.70 13.48 -8.97
CA LYS A 142 27.16 12.30 -9.65
C LYS A 142 27.03 11.16 -8.67
N TRP A 143 25.89 10.51 -8.66
CA TRP A 143 25.68 9.25 -7.96
C TRP A 143 24.60 8.45 -8.67
N THR A 144 24.41 7.21 -8.25
CA THR A 144 23.38 6.35 -8.80
C THR A 144 22.57 5.79 -7.66
N GLY A 145 21.27 6.07 -7.64
CA GLY A 145 20.34 5.34 -6.79
C GLY A 145 20.17 3.92 -7.34
N LYS A 146 20.34 2.89 -6.51
CA LYS A 146 20.20 1.50 -6.97
C LYS A 146 19.60 0.64 -5.87
N TYR A 147 18.49 -0.02 -6.18
CA TYR A 147 17.74 -0.83 -5.23
C TYR A 147 16.96 -1.92 -5.96
N ASP A 148 16.64 -2.98 -5.25
CA ASP A 148 15.71 -4.01 -5.69
C ASP A 148 14.30 -3.62 -5.25
N MET A 149 13.31 -3.95 -6.07
CA MET A 149 11.91 -3.77 -5.79
C MET A 149 11.17 -5.09 -5.97
N GLU A 150 10.37 -5.45 -4.99
CA GLU A 150 9.47 -6.61 -5.02
C GLU A 150 8.10 -6.22 -4.46
N PHE A 151 7.06 -6.89 -4.93
CA PHE A 151 5.73 -6.80 -4.35
C PHE A 151 5.33 -8.18 -3.89
N TYR A 152 5.16 -8.31 -2.59
CA TYR A 152 4.91 -9.59 -1.93
C TYR A 152 3.89 -9.42 -0.82
N ASP A 153 2.84 -10.22 -0.86
CA ASP A 153 1.75 -10.24 0.13
C ASP A 153 1.20 -8.84 0.45
N GLY A 154 0.95 -8.05 -0.60
CA GLY A 154 0.39 -6.70 -0.48
C GLY A 154 1.37 -5.61 -0.02
N VAL A 155 2.66 -5.92 0.15
CA VAL A 155 3.69 -4.97 0.56
C VAL A 155 4.65 -4.68 -0.60
N LEU A 156 4.87 -3.40 -0.89
CA LEU A 156 5.95 -2.99 -1.79
C LEU A 156 7.25 -2.88 -0.98
N ILE A 157 8.21 -3.75 -1.24
CA ILE A 157 9.49 -3.80 -0.54
C ILE A 157 10.58 -3.24 -1.45
N ILE A 158 11.32 -2.27 -0.92
CA ILE A 158 12.43 -1.59 -1.58
C ILE A 158 13.71 -1.95 -0.83
N THR A 159 14.57 -2.76 -1.44
CA THR A 159 15.78 -3.28 -0.80
C THR A 159 17.02 -2.64 -1.37
N THR A 160 17.82 -1.99 -0.53
CA THR A 160 19.15 -1.52 -0.90
C THR A 160 20.21 -2.41 -0.27
N LYS A 161 21.09 -2.98 -1.11
CA LYS A 161 22.17 -3.87 -0.69
C LYS A 161 23.47 -3.07 -0.59
N ILE A 162 24.04 -3.00 0.61
CA ILE A 162 25.20 -2.17 0.93
C ILE A 162 26.33 -3.05 1.43
N LYS A 163 27.50 -2.94 0.81
CA LYS A 163 28.73 -3.50 1.36
C LYS A 163 29.47 -2.43 2.15
N LEU A 164 29.65 -2.67 3.44
CA LEU A 164 30.37 -1.76 4.33
C LEU A 164 31.86 -2.08 4.32
N ILE A 165 32.69 -1.16 3.84
CA ILE A 165 34.14 -1.24 3.88
C ILE A 165 34.60 -0.63 5.20
N ASN A 166 35.13 -1.46 6.10
CA ASN A 166 35.41 -1.05 7.46
C ASN A 166 36.78 -0.36 7.62
N ARG A 167 36.85 0.95 7.39
CA ARG A 167 38.11 1.71 7.45
C ARG A 167 38.69 1.77 8.86
N GLN A 168 40.00 1.57 8.99
CA GLN A 168 40.74 1.62 10.27
C GLN A 168 41.31 3.02 10.56
N GLY A 169 40.45 4.05 10.46
CA GLY A 169 40.85 5.44 10.70
C GLY A 169 39.71 6.41 10.42
N SER A 170 39.92 7.68 10.75
CA SER A 170 39.03 8.79 10.38
C SER A 170 39.05 9.02 8.87
N GLN A 171 38.01 9.66 8.32
CA GLN A 171 38.01 10.03 6.91
C GLN A 171 39.21 10.95 6.61
N PRO A 172 40.02 10.66 5.58
CA PRO A 172 41.13 11.52 5.21
C PRO A 172 40.65 12.85 4.62
N HIS A 173 41.49 13.88 4.71
CA HIS A 173 41.30 15.09 3.92
C HIS A 173 41.51 14.78 2.42
N SER A 174 40.92 15.60 1.55
CA SER A 174 41.08 15.47 0.10
C SER A 174 42.56 15.41 -0.29
N GLY A 175 42.95 14.38 -1.05
CA GLY A 175 44.33 14.17 -1.50
C GLY A 175 45.20 13.29 -0.59
N HIS A 176 44.70 12.87 0.58
CA HIS A 176 45.37 11.89 1.43
C HIS A 176 44.87 10.46 1.15
N ALA A 177 45.73 9.47 1.41
CA ALA A 177 45.39 8.07 1.21
C ALA A 177 44.28 7.61 2.16
N GLU A 178 43.41 6.73 1.66
CA GLU A 178 42.38 6.08 2.47
C GLU A 178 43.00 5.19 3.55
N PRO A 179 42.49 5.22 4.81
CA PRO A 179 42.86 4.24 5.81
C PRO A 179 42.63 2.82 5.29
N PRO A 180 43.46 1.84 5.72
CA PRO A 180 43.30 0.47 5.29
C PRO A 180 41.92 -0.07 5.69
N ALA A 181 41.35 -0.90 4.82
CA ALA A 181 40.17 -1.67 5.18
C ALA A 181 40.56 -2.71 6.23
N GLY A 182 39.79 -2.79 7.30
CA GLY A 182 39.93 -3.82 8.33
C GLY A 182 38.86 -4.90 8.20
N PRO A 183 38.66 -5.71 9.27
CA PRO A 183 37.72 -6.82 9.25
C PRO A 183 36.26 -6.32 9.05
N PRO A 184 35.34 -7.18 8.56
CA PRO A 184 33.95 -6.81 8.35
C PRO A 184 33.28 -6.18 9.57
N VAL A 185 32.37 -5.23 9.34
CA VAL A 185 31.60 -4.59 10.41
C VAL A 185 30.75 -5.65 11.13
N ASN A 186 30.83 -5.69 12.45
CA ASN A 186 30.12 -6.71 13.22
C ASN A 186 28.58 -6.62 13.08
N ASN A 187 27.91 -7.75 13.29
CA ASN A 187 26.47 -7.88 13.11
C ASN A 187 25.63 -7.00 14.03
N GLN A 188 26.10 -6.71 15.25
CA GLN A 188 25.37 -5.85 16.19
C GLN A 188 25.31 -4.40 15.67
N LYS A 189 26.43 -3.88 15.16
CA LYS A 189 26.48 -2.54 14.56
C LYS A 189 25.64 -2.48 13.30
N LYS A 190 25.75 -3.48 12.41
CA LYS A 190 24.88 -3.63 11.22
C LYS A 190 23.39 -3.61 11.58
N ARG A 191 22.95 -4.38 12.59
CA ARG A 191 21.55 -4.37 13.08
C ARG A 191 21.12 -2.99 13.58
N THR A 192 21.97 -2.31 14.34
CA THR A 192 21.67 -0.98 14.88
C THR A 192 21.51 0.05 13.76
N MET A 193 22.42 0.05 12.79
CA MET A 193 22.35 0.94 11.62
C MET A 193 21.10 0.65 10.77
N LYS A 194 20.83 -0.63 10.48
CA LYS A 194 19.64 -1.08 9.75
C LYS A 194 18.36 -0.59 10.43
N HIS A 195 18.22 -0.81 11.73
CA HIS A 195 17.06 -0.35 12.49
C HIS A 195 16.90 1.19 12.45
N ASP A 196 18.01 1.91 12.62
CA ASP A 196 18.04 3.37 12.60
C ASP A 196 17.57 3.94 11.25
N ILE A 197 17.95 3.30 10.14
CA ILE A 197 17.53 3.67 8.79
C ILE A 197 16.06 3.30 8.55
N GLU A 198 15.72 2.03 8.75
CA GLU A 198 14.41 1.50 8.38
C GLU A 198 13.27 2.13 9.19
N SER A 199 13.49 2.46 10.46
CA SER A 199 12.49 3.16 11.29
C SER A 199 12.18 4.58 10.80
N LYS A 200 13.16 5.24 10.17
CA LYS A 200 13.02 6.59 9.63
C LYS A 200 12.48 6.62 8.21
N LEU A 201 12.79 5.61 7.41
CA LEU A 201 12.39 5.60 6.00
C LEU A 201 11.10 4.80 5.79
N SER A 202 10.94 3.62 6.39
CA SER A 202 9.79 2.75 6.11
C SER A 202 8.46 3.31 6.59
N GLY A 203 7.39 2.97 5.85
CA GLY A 203 6.01 3.18 6.29
C GLY A 203 5.61 4.64 6.46
N LYS A 204 6.25 5.57 5.74
CA LYS A 204 5.85 6.99 5.71
C LYS A 204 4.72 7.25 4.71
N TRP A 205 4.72 6.48 3.62
CA TRP A 205 3.74 6.56 2.56
C TRP A 205 3.17 5.19 2.23
N VAL A 206 1.95 5.20 1.72
CA VAL A 206 1.19 4.02 1.31
C VAL A 206 0.70 4.26 -0.11
N LEU A 207 0.83 3.26 -0.98
CA LEU A 207 0.19 3.28 -2.29
C LEU A 207 -1.32 3.08 -2.10
N HIS A 208 -2.14 3.96 -2.64
CA HIS A 208 -3.59 3.85 -2.60
C HIS A 208 -4.14 3.90 -4.03
N ARG A 209 -5.00 2.94 -4.37
CA ARG A 209 -5.68 2.90 -5.68
C ARG A 209 -6.49 4.17 -5.86
N GLU A 210 -6.24 4.91 -6.94
CA GLU A 210 -6.86 6.23 -7.12
C GLU A 210 -8.37 6.14 -7.32
N LYS A 211 -8.83 5.08 -8.02
CA LYS A 211 -10.25 4.79 -8.28
C LYS A 211 -11.00 4.18 -7.10
N CYS A 212 -10.42 4.14 -5.90
CA CYS A 212 -11.14 3.69 -4.72
C CYS A 212 -12.29 4.67 -4.36
N LEU A 213 -13.54 4.24 -4.52
CA LEU A 213 -14.73 5.07 -4.29
C LEU A 213 -14.95 5.44 -2.81
N ARG A 214 -14.23 4.82 -1.88
CA ARG A 214 -14.18 5.27 -0.47
C ARG A 214 -13.42 6.58 -0.28
N GLY A 215 -12.67 7.02 -1.28
CA GLY A 215 -11.98 8.32 -1.28
C GLY A 215 -10.93 8.47 -0.16
N LYS A 216 -10.78 9.69 0.35
CA LYS A 216 -9.81 10.03 1.42
C LYS A 216 -10.12 9.33 2.74
N HIS A 217 -11.40 9.02 2.99
CA HIS A 217 -11.86 8.32 4.20
C HIS A 217 -11.75 6.80 4.09
N CYS A 218 -11.02 6.28 3.09
CA CYS A 218 -10.78 4.85 2.99
C CYS A 218 -10.09 4.35 4.26
N ASP A 219 -10.82 3.56 5.03
CA ASP A 219 -10.41 2.99 6.31
C ASP A 219 -9.86 1.56 6.17
N CYS A 220 -9.54 1.13 4.94
CA CYS A 220 -8.91 -0.16 4.71
C CYS A 220 -7.62 -0.22 5.53
N LYS A 221 -7.68 -1.05 6.58
CA LYS A 221 -6.56 -1.30 7.48
C LYS A 221 -5.38 -1.88 6.68
N LYS A 222 -4.18 -1.68 7.22
CA LYS A 222 -2.94 -2.33 6.75
C LYS A 222 -3.01 -3.86 6.81
N GLU A 223 -4.03 -4.43 7.43
CA GLU A 223 -4.48 -5.80 7.21
C GLU A 223 -6.01 -5.68 7.11
N PRO A 224 -6.59 -5.79 5.90
CA PRO A 224 -6.24 -6.80 4.90
C PRO A 224 -5.70 -6.30 3.53
N GLN A 225 -5.17 -5.07 3.44
CA GLN A 225 -4.38 -4.57 2.27
C GLN A 225 -5.03 -4.79 0.89
N CYS A 226 -6.26 -4.32 0.70
CA CYS A 226 -6.98 -4.58 -0.55
C CYS A 226 -6.91 -3.45 -1.59
N CYS A 227 -6.76 -2.21 -1.15
CA CYS A 227 -6.57 -1.04 -2.02
C CYS A 227 -5.44 -0.13 -1.53
N LYS A 228 -4.78 -0.50 -0.43
CA LYS A 228 -3.68 0.22 0.20
C LYS A 228 -2.51 -0.73 0.40
N PHE A 229 -1.35 -0.41 -0.17
CA PHE A 229 -0.13 -1.20 -0.04
C PHE A 229 0.95 -0.39 0.68
N PRO A 230 1.40 -0.83 1.88
CA PRO A 230 2.48 -0.16 2.57
C PRO A 230 3.78 -0.29 1.78
N ILE A 231 4.61 0.75 1.85
CA ILE A 231 5.96 0.73 1.29
C ILE A 231 6.95 0.49 2.43
N LYS A 232 7.77 -0.55 2.30
CA LYS A 232 8.83 -0.92 3.24
C LYS A 232 10.18 -0.66 2.58
N ILE A 233 11.03 0.10 3.25
CA ILE A 233 12.44 0.25 2.89
C ILE A 233 13.25 -0.74 3.72
N GLN A 234 14.09 -1.53 3.06
CA GLN A 234 14.91 -2.57 3.64
C GLN A 234 16.39 -2.32 3.29
N VAL A 235 17.25 -2.36 4.30
CA VAL A 235 18.70 -2.29 4.12
C VAL A 235 19.31 -3.66 4.36
N GLU A 236 20.05 -4.17 3.39
CA GLU A 236 20.79 -5.41 3.52
C GLU A 236 22.29 -5.13 3.49
N PHE A 237 22.97 -5.42 4.60
CA PHE A 237 24.42 -5.36 4.65
C PHE A 237 25.00 -6.67 4.15
N VAL A 238 25.62 -6.65 2.98
CA VAL A 238 26.12 -7.84 2.27
C VAL A 238 27.61 -7.75 2.02
N GLU A 239 28.28 -8.89 1.85
CA GLU A 239 29.70 -8.93 1.50
C GLU A 239 29.92 -9.04 -0.03
N THR A 240 28.92 -9.52 -0.77
CA THR A 240 28.90 -9.67 -2.23
C THR A 240 27.50 -9.39 -2.79
N GLY A 241 27.39 -9.12 -4.10
CA GLY A 241 26.10 -8.84 -4.76
C GLY A 241 25.48 -7.50 -4.33
N ASN A 242 26.30 -6.58 -3.80
CA ASN A 242 25.88 -5.27 -3.35
C ASN A 242 25.47 -4.35 -4.52
N HIS A 243 24.61 -3.38 -4.20
CA HIS A 243 24.31 -2.26 -5.09
C HIS A 243 25.31 -1.13 -4.91
N HIS A 244 25.74 -0.93 -3.65
CA HIS A 244 26.60 0.16 -3.23
C HIS A 244 27.73 -0.36 -2.36
N GLU A 245 28.90 0.27 -2.46
CA GLU A 245 29.98 0.14 -1.49
C GLU A 245 30.04 1.43 -0.67
N VAL A 246 30.18 1.30 0.65
CA VAL A 246 30.19 2.42 1.59
C VAL A 246 31.36 2.26 2.55
N ASP A 247 32.26 3.22 2.55
CA ASP A 247 33.34 3.32 3.50
C ASP A 247 32.82 3.80 4.86
N LEU A 248 33.10 3.02 5.91
CA LEU A 248 32.68 3.31 7.28
C LEU A 248 33.89 3.68 8.15
N TYR A 249 34.06 4.98 8.39
CA TYR A 249 35.20 5.56 9.11
C TYR A 249 35.00 5.64 10.62
N TRP A 250 36.11 5.75 11.35
CA TRP A 250 36.10 5.99 12.80
C TRP A 250 35.69 7.42 13.12
N GLY A 251 35.10 7.60 14.31
CA GLY A 251 34.65 8.90 14.78
C GLY A 251 33.39 9.43 14.09
N SER A 252 33.11 10.71 14.32
CA SER A 252 32.10 11.46 13.59
C SER A 252 32.72 11.96 12.30
N ASN A 253 32.01 11.79 11.20
CA ASN A 253 32.42 12.36 9.93
C ASN A 253 31.63 13.67 9.70
N HIS A 254 32.32 14.76 9.39
CA HIS A 254 31.71 16.05 9.07
C HIS A 254 31.47 16.22 7.55
N LEU A 255 32.05 15.34 6.73
CA LEU A 255 31.89 15.25 5.28
C LEU A 255 31.22 13.92 4.91
N VAL A 256 30.12 13.60 5.59
CA VAL A 256 29.33 12.42 5.23
C VAL A 256 28.76 12.63 3.83
N ASP A 257 28.93 11.61 2.99
CA ASP A 257 28.21 11.49 1.73
C ASP A 257 27.73 10.04 1.55
N ALA A 258 27.03 9.80 0.44
CA ALA A 258 26.41 8.50 0.16
C ALA A 258 27.40 7.32 0.23
N SER A 259 28.69 7.56 -0.05
CA SER A 259 29.76 6.55 -0.05
C SER A 259 30.65 6.59 1.20
N HIS A 260 30.62 7.65 2.01
CA HIS A 260 31.52 7.83 3.15
C HIS A 260 30.76 8.10 4.46
N TRP A 261 30.58 7.07 5.28
CA TRP A 261 29.80 7.13 6.52
C TRP A 261 30.69 7.20 7.77
N GLY A 262 30.21 7.89 8.80
CA GLY A 262 30.82 7.88 10.13
C GLY A 262 30.26 6.75 11.03
N ARG A 263 31.09 6.12 11.84
CA ARG A 263 30.61 5.18 12.90
C ARG A 263 29.83 5.90 13.99
N VAL A 264 30.17 7.15 14.27
CA VAL A 264 29.44 8.04 15.18
C VAL A 264 28.60 8.96 14.32
N LYS A 265 27.30 9.02 14.62
CA LYS A 265 26.39 9.94 13.95
C LYS A 265 26.65 11.36 14.44
N TRP A 266 26.74 12.31 13.52
CA TRP A 266 26.68 13.74 13.77
C TRP A 266 25.24 14.19 14.06
N ARG A 267 24.25 13.63 13.34
CA ARG A 267 22.82 13.93 13.56
C ARG A 267 21.99 12.67 13.68
N ALA A 268 20.78 12.83 14.20
CA ALA A 268 19.85 11.72 14.34
C ALA A 268 19.53 11.04 12.99
N ASN A 269 19.55 11.79 11.88
CA ASN A 269 19.15 11.34 10.55
C ASN A 269 20.28 10.80 9.64
N ASP A 270 21.56 10.91 10.00
CA ASP A 270 22.68 10.68 9.05
C ASP A 270 22.55 9.40 8.23
N TYR A 271 22.46 8.22 8.84
CA TYR A 271 22.38 6.97 8.07
C TYR A 271 21.14 6.91 7.15
N ALA A 272 20.01 7.49 7.59
CA ALA A 272 18.80 7.53 6.79
C ALA A 272 18.89 8.56 5.65
N HIS A 273 19.56 9.68 5.89
CA HIS A 273 19.90 10.69 4.89
C HIS A 273 20.76 10.08 3.79
N GLU A 274 21.89 9.47 4.17
CA GLU A 274 22.80 8.86 3.20
C GLU A 274 22.14 7.69 2.45
N THR A 275 21.35 6.88 3.15
CA THR A 275 20.57 5.82 2.48
C THR A 275 19.57 6.41 1.47
N GLY A 276 19.03 7.61 1.74
CA GLY A 276 18.20 8.34 0.78
C GLY A 276 18.94 8.60 -0.54
N HIS A 277 20.20 8.99 -0.50
CA HIS A 277 21.01 9.12 -1.71
C HIS A 277 21.21 7.79 -2.45
N LEU A 278 21.43 6.69 -1.72
CA LEU A 278 21.53 5.34 -2.28
C LEU A 278 20.22 4.88 -2.94
N LEU A 279 19.08 5.44 -2.53
CA LEU A 279 17.76 5.27 -3.18
C LEU A 279 17.52 6.27 -4.32
N GLY A 280 18.46 7.20 -4.56
CA GLY A 280 18.39 8.20 -5.61
C GLY A 280 17.70 9.50 -5.21
N TRP A 281 17.73 9.89 -3.93
CA TRP A 281 17.20 11.17 -3.46
C TRP A 281 18.26 12.27 -3.52
N TYR A 282 17.84 13.50 -3.80
CA TYR A 282 18.70 14.68 -3.82
C TYR A 282 18.78 15.32 -2.43
N ASP A 283 19.86 16.05 -2.17
CA ASP A 283 19.92 16.96 -1.03
C ASP A 283 18.89 18.08 -1.15
N GLU A 284 18.46 18.60 0.00
CA GLU A 284 17.55 19.75 0.07
C GLU A 284 18.20 20.99 0.74
N TYR A 285 19.51 21.00 1.00
CA TYR A 285 20.21 22.17 1.54
C TYR A 285 21.14 22.84 0.50
N PRO A 286 21.37 24.18 0.56
CA PRO A 286 22.06 24.92 -0.51
C PRO A 286 23.46 24.42 -0.88
N ALA A 287 24.21 23.84 0.06
CA ALA A 287 25.54 23.30 -0.18
C ALA A 287 25.56 21.89 -0.79
N GLY A 288 24.47 21.13 -0.69
CA GLY A 288 24.41 19.71 -1.07
C GLY A 288 24.22 19.46 -2.57
N ALA A 289 24.11 18.19 -2.96
CA ALA A 289 23.76 17.74 -4.29
C ALA A 289 22.25 17.93 -4.58
N THR A 290 21.81 19.18 -4.66
CA THR A 290 20.41 19.57 -4.84
C THR A 290 19.91 19.32 -6.26
N GLY A 291 18.70 18.80 -6.43
CA GLY A 291 18.08 18.56 -7.73
C GLY A 291 17.92 19.86 -8.52
N GLY A 292 18.61 19.96 -9.66
CA GLY A 292 18.62 21.16 -10.50
C GLY A 292 17.27 21.56 -11.07
N TYR A 293 16.24 20.70 -11.07
CA TYR A 293 14.89 20.98 -11.62
C TYR A 293 13.81 20.18 -10.85
N GLY A 294 12.59 20.75 -10.71
CA GLY A 294 11.40 20.08 -10.16
C GLY A 294 11.18 20.19 -8.64
N ASP A 295 10.36 19.30 -8.08
CA ASP A 295 9.84 19.31 -6.69
C ASP A 295 10.90 19.09 -5.60
N TRP A 296 12.12 18.73 -5.99
CA TRP A 296 13.31 18.64 -5.11
C TRP A 296 13.90 20.02 -4.77
N ARG A 297 13.30 21.09 -5.30
CA ARG A 297 13.62 22.46 -4.92
C ARG A 297 12.75 22.88 -3.74
N THR A 298 13.33 22.86 -2.55
CA THR A 298 12.99 23.75 -1.42
C THR A 298 13.90 23.37 -0.25
N ASN A 299 14.48 24.37 0.41
CA ASN A 299 15.19 24.19 1.68
C ASN A 299 14.20 23.82 2.77
N ARG A 300 13.70 22.58 2.78
CA ARG A 300 12.76 22.08 3.79
C ARG A 300 13.59 21.62 4.99
N PRO A 301 13.74 22.43 6.06
CA PRO A 301 14.69 22.12 7.12
C PRO A 301 14.33 20.81 7.82
N ASN A 302 13.03 20.50 7.88
CA ASN A 302 12.51 19.31 8.53
C ASN A 302 12.61 18.02 7.69
N ALA A 303 13.02 18.08 6.42
CA ALA A 303 13.14 16.91 5.57
C ALA A 303 14.39 16.06 5.88
N ILE A 304 14.31 14.76 5.62
CA ILE A 304 15.38 13.79 5.87
C ILE A 304 16.60 14.07 4.99
N MET A 305 16.40 14.58 3.77
CA MET A 305 17.49 15.04 2.87
C MET A 305 17.99 16.46 3.21
N ASN A 306 17.64 16.95 4.40
CA ASN A 306 18.19 18.16 5.01
C ASN A 306 18.61 17.81 6.46
N THR A 307 18.14 18.55 7.46
CA THR A 307 18.52 18.39 8.87
C THR A 307 17.47 17.66 9.71
N GLY A 308 16.29 17.39 9.15
CA GLY A 308 15.16 16.84 9.89
C GLY A 308 14.90 15.35 9.67
N LEU A 309 13.69 14.91 10.02
CA LEU A 309 13.27 13.50 10.02
C LEU A 309 12.02 13.24 9.17
N GLN A 310 11.44 14.26 8.55
CA GLN A 310 10.28 14.11 7.69
C GLN A 310 10.70 13.53 6.35
N VAL A 311 9.86 12.67 5.78
CA VAL A 311 10.12 12.06 4.48
C VAL A 311 9.02 12.53 3.54
N PRO A 312 9.24 13.59 2.74
CA PRO A 312 8.26 14.10 1.80
C PRO A 312 7.73 13.04 0.81
N GLN A 313 6.51 13.25 0.32
CA GLN A 313 5.87 12.33 -0.63
C GLN A 313 6.70 12.15 -1.90
N GLN A 314 7.33 13.22 -2.40
CA GLN A 314 8.04 13.18 -3.67
C GLN A 314 9.22 12.19 -3.68
N TYR A 315 9.70 11.75 -2.51
CA TYR A 315 10.79 10.79 -2.39
C TYR A 315 10.36 9.36 -2.81
N TYR A 316 9.06 9.10 -2.76
CA TYR A 316 8.46 7.78 -3.04
C TYR A 316 7.86 7.71 -4.45
N GLU A 317 7.88 8.81 -5.20
CA GLU A 317 7.25 8.90 -6.53
C GLU A 317 7.91 7.96 -7.55
N ALA A 318 9.23 7.80 -7.48
CA ALA A 318 9.94 6.81 -8.30
C ALA A 318 9.48 5.37 -7.97
N PHE A 319 9.27 5.05 -6.69
CA PHE A 319 8.77 3.73 -6.29
C PHE A 319 7.36 3.47 -6.81
N ARG A 320 6.48 4.48 -6.71
CA ARG A 320 5.12 4.43 -7.26
C ARG A 320 5.13 4.22 -8.77
N ALA A 321 5.96 4.96 -9.50
CA ALA A 321 6.06 4.86 -10.94
C ALA A 321 6.49 3.46 -11.40
N GLU A 322 7.54 2.92 -10.78
CA GLU A 322 8.03 1.56 -11.08
C GLU A 322 7.03 0.47 -10.69
N PHE A 323 6.35 0.61 -9.54
CA PHE A 323 5.26 -0.28 -9.15
C PHE A 323 4.14 -0.30 -10.20
N LYS A 324 3.67 0.88 -10.63
CA LYS A 324 2.64 0.98 -11.68
C LYS A 324 3.08 0.32 -12.98
N ARG A 325 4.31 0.60 -13.41
CA ARG A 325 4.87 0.03 -14.65
C ARG A 325 4.90 -1.50 -14.59
N LYS A 326 5.32 -2.07 -13.47
CA LYS A 326 5.37 -3.52 -13.28
C LYS A 326 4.00 -4.15 -13.16
N LEU A 327 3.10 -3.52 -12.41
CA LEU A 327 1.74 -4.02 -12.28
C LEU A 327 1.00 -4.01 -13.63
N ALA A 328 1.19 -2.98 -14.45
CA ALA A 328 0.64 -2.90 -15.81
C ALA A 328 1.17 -4.00 -16.73
N ALA A 329 2.45 -4.37 -16.59
CA ALA A 329 3.05 -5.42 -17.40
C ALA A 329 2.54 -6.83 -17.05
N VAL A 330 2.02 -7.05 -15.83
CA VAL A 330 1.63 -8.39 -15.36
C VAL A 330 0.12 -8.53 -15.23
N GLN A 331 -0.62 -7.45 -14.95
CA GLN A 331 -1.99 -7.54 -14.44
C GLN A 331 -2.93 -6.38 -14.84
N THR A 332 -2.57 -5.13 -14.53
CA THR A 332 -3.50 -4.00 -14.66
C THR A 332 -2.80 -2.64 -14.70
N ASP A 333 -3.29 -1.73 -15.53
CA ASP A 333 -2.78 -0.37 -15.78
C ASP A 333 -3.33 0.70 -14.80
N GLU A 334 -3.87 0.27 -13.67
CA GLU A 334 -4.60 1.16 -12.77
C GLU A 334 -3.78 2.33 -12.23
N PRO A 335 -4.42 3.49 -12.01
CA PRO A 335 -3.78 4.61 -11.36
C PRO A 335 -3.64 4.38 -9.84
N TRP A 336 -2.46 4.73 -9.32
CA TRP A 336 -2.09 4.63 -7.91
C TRP A 336 -1.46 5.95 -7.47
N LYS A 337 -1.86 6.43 -6.30
CA LYS A 337 -1.32 7.62 -5.65
C LYS A 337 -0.65 7.26 -4.33
N LEU A 338 0.25 8.12 -3.87
CA LEU A 338 0.76 8.05 -2.50
C LEU A 338 -0.18 8.79 -1.56
N VAL A 339 -0.44 8.21 -0.40
CA VAL A 339 -1.14 8.85 0.71
C VAL A 339 -0.32 8.70 1.97
N SER A 340 -0.39 9.68 2.86
CA SER A 340 0.28 9.59 4.17
C SER A 340 -0.27 8.40 4.95
N LYS A 341 0.60 7.74 5.71
CA LYS A 341 0.20 6.62 6.57
C LYS A 341 -0.78 7.07 7.65
#